data_AF-D3BQ62-F1
#
_entry.id   AF-D3BQ62-F1
#
_cell.length_a   1.000
_cell.length_b   1.000
_cell.length_c   1.000
_cell.angle_alpha   90.00
_cell.angle_beta   90.00
_cell.angle_gamma   90.00
#
_symmetry.space_group_name_H-M   'P 1'
#
loop_
_entity.id
_entity.type
_entity.pdbx_description
1 polymer ?
#
loop_
_entity_poly.entity_id
_entity_poly.type
_entity_poly.pdbx_seq_one_letter_code
_entity_poly.pdbx_strand_id
1 'polypeptide(L)'
;MNLRSTFLLIIIYIFSTTNLMMASKIHLSWDSNNIIDRTRYSNSGKSPVEFSDSDTVVTRHERLNGDDFPPIRIIANHSIEQSLTWKVKILTNNGFCEVGIYNPIEKIAYFIKPSRNELQSDLPGKLTIIIIIIIIKSNLIFQLQFFKLINQGDRFDTQPFGAEAFESGDIVKVQVNVYHSEVVPNERLMDIIIFKNEDNLIGTAFTGVKLCGKFYPMVGVNDEGDSIAICNN
;
A
#
# COMPACT_ATOMS: atom_id res chain seq x y z
N MET A 1 -46.14 7.74 -35.92
CA MET A 1 -44.93 7.81 -35.06
C MET A 1 -45.40 7.98 -33.63
N ASN A 2 -45.07 7.03 -32.74
CA ASN A 2 -45.77 6.85 -31.45
C ASN A 2 -45.06 7.66 -30.34
N LEU A 3 -45.63 8.82 -29.97
CA LEU A 3 -45.09 9.78 -28.98
C LEU A 3 -44.76 9.16 -27.61
N ARG A 4 -45.36 8.01 -27.27
CA ARG A 4 -45.08 7.29 -26.00
C ARG A 4 -43.70 6.64 -25.94
N SER A 5 -43.12 6.26 -27.07
CA SER A 5 -41.81 5.58 -27.09
C SER A 5 -40.64 6.55 -26.90
N THR A 6 -40.79 7.79 -27.36
CA THR A 6 -39.75 8.82 -27.25
C THR A 6 -39.66 9.39 -25.83
N PHE A 7 -40.79 9.52 -25.13
CA PHE A 7 -40.82 10.00 -23.74
C PHE A 7 -40.15 9.03 -22.75
N LEU A 8 -40.33 7.71 -22.95
CA LEU A 8 -39.70 6.70 -22.08
C LEU A 8 -38.17 6.68 -22.26
N LEU A 9 -37.67 6.88 -23.49
CA LEU A 9 -36.24 6.94 -23.77
C LEU A 9 -35.58 8.17 -23.11
N ILE A 10 -36.28 9.32 -23.11
CA ILE A 10 -35.80 10.55 -22.47
C ILE A 10 -35.77 10.41 -20.94
N ILE A 11 -36.76 9.76 -20.32
CA ILE A 11 -36.76 9.53 -18.88
C ILE A 11 -35.63 8.56 -18.46
N ILE A 12 -35.35 7.52 -19.25
CA ILE A 12 -34.22 6.61 -18.99
C ILE A 12 -32.88 7.35 -19.15
N TYR A 13 -32.75 8.25 -20.12
CA TYR A 13 -31.54 9.05 -20.32
C TYR A 13 -31.33 10.14 -19.23
N ILE A 14 -32.42 10.71 -18.71
CA ILE A 14 -32.36 11.66 -17.58
C ILE A 14 -32.05 10.92 -16.25
N PHE A 15 -32.53 9.69 -16.06
CA PHE A 15 -32.17 8.87 -14.89
C PHE A 15 -30.75 8.28 -14.97
N SER A 16 -30.18 8.07 -16.16
CA SER A 16 -28.78 7.61 -16.27
C SER A 16 -27.74 8.72 -16.07
N THR A 17 -28.11 9.98 -16.26
CA THR A 17 -27.20 11.14 -16.12
C THR A 17 -27.26 11.82 -14.75
N THR A 18 -28.27 11.53 -13.93
CA THR A 18 -28.44 12.14 -12.60
C THR A 18 -27.91 11.32 -11.42
N ASN A 19 -27.46 10.07 -11.66
CA ASN A 19 -26.49 9.41 -10.78
C ASN A 19 -25.06 9.85 -11.13
N LEU A 20 -24.88 11.16 -11.34
CA LEU A 20 -23.60 11.80 -11.05
C LEU A 20 -23.46 11.71 -9.53
N MET A 21 -23.10 10.52 -9.04
CA MET A 21 -22.76 10.29 -7.65
C MET A 21 -21.76 11.37 -7.29
N MET A 22 -22.17 12.35 -6.50
CA MET A 22 -21.23 13.23 -5.84
C MET A 22 -20.36 12.30 -4.99
N ALA A 23 -19.22 11.90 -5.54
CA ALA A 23 -18.22 11.16 -4.81
C ALA A 23 -17.87 12.05 -3.62
N SER A 24 -18.36 11.67 -2.44
CA SER A 24 -18.08 12.39 -1.21
C SER A 24 -16.56 12.49 -1.13
N LYS A 25 -16.06 13.73 -1.09
CA LYS A 25 -14.64 13.99 -1.00
C LYS A 25 -14.13 13.33 0.28
N ILE A 26 -13.37 12.25 0.14
CA ILE A 26 -12.80 11.54 1.28
C ILE A 26 -11.70 12.44 1.84
N HIS A 27 -11.84 12.83 3.10
CA HIS A 27 -10.82 13.55 3.84
C HIS A 27 -9.89 12.54 4.50
N LEU A 28 -8.62 12.53 4.10
CA LEU A 28 -7.61 11.61 4.63
C LEU A 28 -6.72 12.34 5.63
N SER A 29 -6.43 11.69 6.74
CA SER A 29 -5.38 12.10 7.69
C SER A 29 -4.58 10.86 8.10
N TRP A 30 -3.36 11.07 8.57
CA TRP A 30 -2.62 10.04 9.29
C TRP A 30 -3.33 9.74 10.62
N ASP A 31 -3.30 8.49 11.04
CA ASP A 31 -3.87 8.08 12.32
C ASP A 31 -2.74 7.87 13.33
N SER A 32 -2.65 8.79 14.30
CA SER A 32 -1.65 8.76 15.37
C SER A 32 -1.74 7.52 16.27
N ASN A 33 -2.87 6.79 16.23
CA ASN A 33 -3.05 5.54 16.97
C ASN A 33 -2.58 4.32 16.17
N ASN A 34 -2.26 4.48 14.88
CA ASN A 34 -1.87 3.41 13.98
C ASN A 34 -0.46 3.63 13.43
N ILE A 35 0.51 3.57 14.34
CA ILE A 35 1.94 3.67 14.08
C ILE A 35 2.56 2.27 14.19
N ILE A 36 3.31 1.86 13.17
CA ILE A 36 4.09 0.63 13.16
C ILE A 36 5.54 1.02 13.40
N ASP A 37 5.97 0.87 14.64
CA ASP A 37 7.35 1.07 15.05
C ASP A 37 8.01 -0.29 15.32
N ARG A 38 8.95 -0.67 14.44
CA ARG A 38 9.76 -1.90 14.54
C ARG A 38 11.21 -1.62 14.93
N THR A 39 11.54 -0.38 15.26
CA THR A 39 12.88 -0.02 15.74
C THR A 39 13.15 -0.65 17.11
N ARG A 40 14.43 -0.68 17.46
CA ARG A 40 14.91 -1.12 18.77
C ARG A 40 14.36 -0.28 19.95
N TYR A 41 13.83 0.92 19.72
CA TYR A 41 13.40 1.85 20.76
C TYR A 41 11.88 2.04 20.84
N SER A 42 11.09 1.21 20.16
CA SER A 42 9.61 1.23 20.15
C SER A 42 8.94 1.30 21.53
N ASN A 43 9.60 0.81 22.57
CA ASN A 43 9.08 0.81 23.95
C ASN A 43 9.72 1.87 24.86
N SER A 44 10.38 2.88 24.30
CA SER A 44 11.06 3.95 25.06
C SER A 44 10.11 4.95 25.74
N GLY A 45 8.81 4.90 25.43
CA GLY A 45 7.81 5.85 25.92
C GLY A 45 7.82 7.21 25.21
N LYS A 46 8.72 7.41 24.23
CA LYS A 46 8.73 8.56 23.34
C LYS A 46 8.19 8.17 21.97
N SER A 47 7.33 9.01 21.39
CA SER A 47 6.89 8.83 20.00
C SER A 47 8.08 8.99 19.05
N PRO A 48 8.23 8.12 18.04
CA PRO A 48 9.26 8.28 17.01
C PRO A 48 8.88 9.32 15.94
N VAL A 49 7.65 9.83 15.98
CA VAL A 49 7.14 10.78 15.00
C VAL A 49 6.31 11.88 15.67
N GLU A 50 6.27 13.04 15.03
CA GLU A 50 5.39 14.15 15.35
C GLU A 50 4.36 14.33 14.24
N PHE A 51 3.12 14.66 14.62
CA PHE A 51 2.03 14.96 13.71
C PHE A 51 1.71 16.45 13.75
N SER A 52 1.44 17.04 12.60
CA SER A 52 1.04 18.44 12.48
C SER A 52 0.01 18.64 11.36
N ASP A 53 -0.47 19.88 11.21
CA ASP A 53 -1.47 20.28 10.22
C ASP A 53 -2.74 19.40 10.22
N SER A 54 -3.34 19.23 11.40
CA SER A 54 -4.51 18.35 11.60
C SER A 54 -4.22 16.91 11.20
N ASP A 55 -3.07 16.40 11.63
CA ASP A 55 -2.57 15.05 11.35
C ASP A 55 -2.40 14.73 9.86
N THR A 56 -2.23 15.75 9.01
CA THR A 56 -1.94 15.54 7.59
C THR A 56 -0.43 15.47 7.32
N VAL A 57 0.39 15.99 8.22
CA VAL A 57 1.86 15.95 8.14
C VAL A 57 2.39 15.01 9.22
N VAL A 58 3.36 14.18 8.85
CA VAL A 58 4.13 13.36 9.78
C VAL A 58 5.62 13.61 9.58
N THR A 59 6.35 13.80 10.68
CA THR A 59 7.80 14.03 10.68
C THR A 59 8.49 13.05 11.63
N ARG A 60 9.59 12.45 11.17
CA ARG A 60 10.43 11.55 11.97
C ARG A 60 11.33 12.32 12.92
N HIS A 61 11.40 11.85 14.16
CA HIS A 61 12.37 12.31 15.16
C HIS A 61 13.03 11.13 15.90
N GLU A 62 14.32 10.92 15.69
CA GLU A 62 15.19 10.05 16.46
C GLU A 62 15.00 10.25 17.95
N ARG A 63 14.76 9.15 18.65
CA ARG A 63 14.65 9.19 20.11
C ARG A 63 16.03 9.15 20.75
N LEU A 64 16.98 8.52 20.06
CA LEU A 64 18.38 8.34 20.40
C LEU A 64 19.16 8.17 19.09
N ASN A 65 20.44 8.58 19.10
CA ASN A 65 21.33 8.43 17.95
C ASN A 65 21.37 6.98 17.44
N GLY A 66 21.10 6.78 16.15
CA GLY A 66 21.03 5.47 15.49
C GLY A 66 19.71 4.71 15.69
N ASP A 67 18.60 5.44 15.75
CA ASP A 67 17.21 4.93 15.78
C ASP A 67 16.62 4.81 14.35
N ASP A 68 17.47 4.64 13.35
CA ASP A 68 17.12 4.99 11.96
C ASP A 68 16.52 3.80 11.19
N PHE A 69 16.54 2.60 11.78
CA PHE A 69 16.09 1.39 11.11
C PHE A 69 15.33 0.40 12.00
N PRO A 70 14.31 -0.28 11.46
CA PRO A 70 13.65 -0.05 10.15
C PRO A 70 12.77 1.23 10.12
N PRO A 71 12.24 1.66 8.95
CA PRO A 71 11.35 2.82 8.85
C PRO A 71 10.15 2.74 9.81
N ILE A 72 9.71 3.90 10.28
CA ILE A 72 8.46 4.05 11.03
C ILE A 72 7.33 4.24 10.04
N ARG A 73 6.34 3.34 10.05
CA ARG A 73 5.19 3.42 9.15
C ARG A 73 3.96 3.94 9.85
N ILE A 74 3.18 4.73 9.13
CA ILE A 74 1.99 5.40 9.61
C ILE A 74 0.86 5.10 8.65
N ILE A 75 -0.27 4.67 9.20
CA ILE A 75 -1.45 4.27 8.45
C ILE A 75 -2.46 5.43 8.46
N ALA A 76 -3.15 5.66 7.34
CA ALA A 76 -4.22 6.65 7.28
C ALA A 76 -5.50 6.18 7.98
N ASN A 77 -6.36 7.13 8.35
CA ASN A 77 -7.62 6.91 9.05
C ASN A 77 -8.75 6.27 8.22
N HIS A 78 -8.53 6.00 6.93
CA HIS A 78 -9.56 5.52 6.01
C HIS A 78 -9.11 4.27 5.24
N SER A 79 -9.95 3.24 5.23
CA SER A 79 -9.68 2.00 4.49
C SER A 79 -10.06 2.11 3.02
N ILE A 80 -9.33 1.37 2.19
CA ILE A 80 -9.55 1.20 0.76
C ILE A 80 -10.60 0.10 0.58
N GLU A 81 -11.87 0.48 0.60
CA GLU A 81 -12.99 -0.44 0.35
C GLU A 81 -13.43 -0.46 -1.12
N GLN A 82 -13.07 0.57 -1.87
CA GLN A 82 -13.34 0.78 -3.29
C GLN A 82 -12.13 1.46 -3.94
N SER A 83 -12.17 1.69 -5.25
CA SER A 83 -11.12 2.45 -5.93
C SER A 83 -10.91 3.81 -5.27
N LEU A 84 -9.66 4.13 -4.94
CA LEU A 84 -9.29 5.32 -4.18
C LEU A 84 -8.04 5.94 -4.81
N THR A 85 -8.04 7.27 -4.88
CA THR A 85 -6.86 8.04 -5.26
C THR A 85 -6.50 8.98 -4.13
N TRP A 86 -5.24 9.02 -3.75
CA TRP A 86 -4.69 9.99 -2.80
C TRP A 86 -3.36 10.53 -3.28
N LYS A 87 -2.93 11.61 -2.64
CA LYS A 87 -1.68 12.31 -2.93
C LYS A 87 -0.91 12.50 -1.64
N VAL A 88 0.40 12.31 -1.70
CA VAL A 88 1.31 12.72 -0.64
C VAL A 88 2.41 13.60 -1.20
N LYS A 89 2.84 14.60 -0.45
CA LYS A 89 3.99 15.45 -0.78
C LYS A 89 5.16 15.08 0.11
N ILE A 90 6.31 14.84 -0.51
CA ILE A 90 7.57 14.64 0.22
C ILE A 90 8.04 16.03 0.63
N LEU A 91 7.99 16.35 1.93
CA LEU A 91 8.42 17.66 2.41
C LEU A 91 9.93 17.69 2.62
N THR A 92 10.47 16.65 3.23
CA THR A 92 11.91 16.49 3.48
C THR A 92 12.24 15.01 3.40
N ASN A 93 13.36 14.69 2.77
CA ASN A 93 13.83 13.34 2.56
C ASN A 93 15.37 13.29 2.65
N ASN A 94 15.86 12.93 3.83
CA ASN A 94 17.27 12.77 4.17
C ASN A 94 17.77 11.35 3.87
N GLY A 95 16.87 10.35 3.97
CA GLY A 95 17.16 8.97 3.61
C GLY A 95 16.26 8.47 2.48
N PHE A 96 15.15 7.86 2.87
CA PHE A 96 14.10 7.47 1.96
C PHE A 96 12.76 7.45 2.69
N CYS A 97 11.73 7.80 1.93
CA CYS A 97 10.35 7.63 2.34
C CYS A 97 9.77 6.34 1.74
N GLU A 98 8.70 5.82 2.33
CA GLU A 98 7.87 4.77 1.74
C GLU A 98 6.48 5.33 1.46
N VAL A 99 5.87 4.95 0.34
CA VAL A 99 4.49 5.32 0.00
C VAL A 99 3.78 4.08 -0.55
N GLY A 100 2.64 3.73 0.02
CA GLY A 100 1.92 2.55 -0.42
C GLY A 100 0.66 2.26 0.37
N ILE A 101 0.39 0.97 0.55
CA ILE A 101 -0.75 0.46 1.31
C ILE A 101 -0.32 -0.58 2.33
N TYR A 102 -1.10 -0.70 3.40
CA TYR A 102 -0.88 -1.66 4.47
C TYR A 102 -2.16 -2.38 4.88
N ASN A 103 -2.03 -3.68 5.16
CA ASN A 103 -3.07 -4.50 5.75
C ASN A 103 -2.68 -4.85 7.19
N PRO A 104 -3.35 -4.30 8.21
CA PRO A 104 -3.00 -4.54 9.61
C PRO A 104 -3.32 -5.95 10.10
N ILE A 105 -4.25 -6.65 9.47
CA ILE A 105 -4.65 -8.02 9.86
C ILE A 105 -3.58 -9.01 9.40
N GLU A 106 -3.23 -8.96 8.11
CA GLU A 106 -2.25 -9.87 7.51
C GLU A 106 -0.80 -9.41 7.73
N LYS A 107 -0.62 -8.18 8.23
CA LYS A 107 0.67 -7.48 8.41
C LYS A 107 1.48 -7.33 7.11
N ILE A 108 0.79 -7.23 5.98
CA ILE A 108 1.38 -7.11 4.64
C ILE A 108 1.41 -5.64 4.21
N ALA A 109 2.52 -5.22 3.62
CA ALA A 109 2.67 -3.93 2.96
C ALA A 109 2.97 -4.11 1.47
N TYR A 110 2.46 -3.21 0.63
CA TYR A 110 2.86 -3.03 -0.77
C TYR A 110 3.19 -1.56 -0.96
N PHE A 111 4.43 -1.24 -1.33
CA PHE A 111 4.87 0.14 -1.36
C PHE A 111 6.01 0.38 -2.34
N ILE A 112 6.22 1.66 -2.65
CA ILE A 112 7.40 2.16 -3.34
C ILE A 112 8.30 2.88 -2.33
N LYS A 113 9.60 2.91 -2.61
CA LYS A 113 10.56 3.85 -2.02
C LYS A 113 10.85 4.94 -3.07
N PRO A 114 10.15 6.07 -3.05
CA PRO A 114 10.19 7.04 -4.16
C PRO A 114 11.60 7.55 -4.48
N SER A 115 12.43 7.82 -3.48
CA SER A 115 13.79 8.32 -3.69
C SER A 115 14.76 7.27 -4.23
N ARG A 116 14.43 5.98 -4.13
CA ARG A 116 15.26 4.86 -4.60
C ARG A 116 14.74 4.22 -5.88
N ASN A 117 13.53 4.56 -6.32
CA ASN A 117 12.86 3.89 -7.42
C ASN A 117 12.76 2.38 -7.21
N GLU A 118 12.38 1.97 -6.02
CA GLU A 118 12.26 0.56 -5.65
C GLU A 118 10.81 0.23 -5.29
N LEU A 119 10.28 -0.85 -5.85
CA LEU A 119 9.10 -1.56 -5.35
C LEU A 119 9.52 -2.54 -4.27
N GLN A 120 8.71 -2.65 -3.24
CA GLN A 120 8.89 -3.65 -2.19
C GLN A 120 7.54 -4.12 -1.65
N SER A 121 7.49 -5.38 -1.20
CA SER A 121 6.37 -5.89 -0.42
C SER A 121 6.85 -6.65 0.81
N ASP A 122 6.14 -6.50 1.92
CA ASP A 122 6.38 -7.24 3.17
C ASP A 122 5.54 -8.52 3.18
N LEU A 123 5.62 -9.33 2.13
CA LEU A 123 4.91 -10.61 2.13
C LEU A 123 5.49 -11.48 3.27
N PRO A 124 4.65 -12.06 4.15
CA PRO A 124 5.13 -13.05 5.11
C PRO A 124 5.88 -14.12 4.32
N GLY A 125 7.14 -14.35 4.69
CA GLY A 125 8.08 -15.13 3.89
C GLY A 125 7.41 -16.38 3.36
N LYS A 126 7.45 -16.58 2.03
CA LYS A 126 6.81 -17.73 1.37
C LYS A 126 7.18 -19.00 2.12
N LEU A 127 6.17 -19.70 2.64
CA LEU A 127 6.34 -21.03 3.19
C LEU A 127 6.62 -21.97 2.00
N THR A 128 7.89 -22.19 1.70
CA THR A 128 8.29 -23.20 0.73
C THR A 128 8.19 -24.56 1.41
N ILE A 129 7.13 -25.31 1.11
CA ILE A 129 7.01 -26.71 1.50
C ILE A 129 7.80 -27.53 0.47
N ILE A 130 8.93 -28.12 0.88
CA ILE A 130 9.62 -29.12 0.07
C ILE A 130 9.03 -30.49 0.41
N ILE A 131 8.40 -31.13 -0.56
CA ILE A 131 7.94 -32.51 -0.47
C ILE A 131 9.05 -33.40 -1.05
N ILE A 132 9.73 -34.16 -0.20
CA ILE A 132 10.68 -35.18 -0.64
C ILE A 132 9.93 -36.52 -0.68
N ILE A 133 9.85 -37.13 -1.87
CA ILE A 133 9.31 -38.48 -2.05
C ILE A 133 10.48 -39.45 -2.10
N ILE A 134 10.67 -40.25 -1.05
CA ILE A 134 11.69 -41.31 -1.02
C ILE A 134 11.05 -42.61 -1.51
N ILE A 135 11.56 -43.16 -2.61
CA ILE A 135 11.13 -44.45 -3.14
C ILE A 135 12.15 -45.52 -2.74
N ILE A 136 11.80 -46.39 -1.80
CA ILE A 136 12.65 -47.53 -1.41
C ILE A 136 12.25 -48.75 -2.24
N LYS A 137 13.15 -49.19 -3.13
CA LYS A 137 12.96 -50.42 -3.93
C LYS A 137 13.16 -51.64 -3.03
N SER A 138 12.06 -52.17 -2.51
CA SER A 138 11.87 -53.62 -2.23
C SER A 138 10.52 -53.93 -1.59
N ASN A 139 9.81 -52.95 -1.03
CA ASN A 139 8.39 -53.03 -0.65
C ASN A 139 7.86 -51.60 -0.68
N LEU A 140 6.76 -51.36 -1.40
CA LEU A 140 6.25 -50.04 -1.75
C LEU A 140 5.75 -49.28 -0.50
N ILE A 141 6.66 -48.76 0.31
CA ILE A 141 6.35 -47.91 1.47
C ILE A 141 6.70 -46.48 1.08
N PHE A 142 5.67 -45.63 0.97
CA PHE A 142 5.83 -44.19 0.81
C PHE A 142 5.94 -43.56 2.18
N GLN A 143 7.11 -43.04 2.54
CA GLN A 143 7.25 -42.19 3.70
C GLN A 143 7.28 -40.73 3.23
N LEU A 144 6.20 -39.99 3.49
CA LEU A 144 6.21 -38.54 3.36
C LEU A 144 6.93 -37.94 4.57
N GLN A 145 8.00 -37.20 4.32
CA GLN A 145 8.62 -36.33 5.33
C GLN A 145 8.38 -34.88 4.94
N PHE A 146 7.78 -34.12 5.86
CA PHE A 146 7.60 -32.68 5.71
C PHE A 146 8.80 -31.98 6.31
N PHE A 147 9.58 -31.29 5.48
CA PHE A 147 10.63 -30.40 5.96
C PHE A 147 10.11 -28.96 5.96
N LYS A 148 10.04 -28.35 7.14
CA LYS A 148 9.80 -26.91 7.27
C LYS A 148 11.12 -26.18 7.03
N LEU A 149 11.30 -25.62 5.84
CA LEU A 149 12.29 -24.57 5.65
C LEU A 149 11.71 -23.28 6.23
N ILE A 150 12.20 -22.88 7.40
CA ILE A 150 12.04 -21.51 7.89
C ILE A 150 12.95 -20.67 6.99
N ASN A 151 12.33 -19.87 6.12
CA ASN A 151 13.05 -19.14 5.10
C ASN A 151 14.01 -18.13 5.73
N GLN A 152 15.15 -17.99 5.06
CA GLN A 152 16.32 -17.21 5.45
C GLN A 152 15.95 -15.73 5.65
N GLY A 153 16.57 -15.08 6.64
CA GLY A 153 16.15 -13.79 7.19
C GLY A 153 15.90 -12.69 6.16
N ASP A 154 14.88 -11.87 6.44
CA ASP A 154 14.56 -10.51 5.97
C ASP A 154 15.17 -10.05 4.62
N ARG A 155 15.25 -10.93 3.62
CA ARG A 155 15.54 -10.51 2.25
C ARG A 155 14.23 -9.98 1.68
N PHE A 156 14.10 -8.67 1.77
CA PHE A 156 13.05 -7.95 1.06
C PHE A 156 13.35 -8.04 -0.44
N ASP A 157 12.44 -8.64 -1.21
CA ASP A 157 12.52 -8.63 -2.67
C ASP A 157 12.23 -7.20 -3.15
N THR A 158 13.28 -6.46 -3.47
CA THR A 158 13.19 -5.14 -4.09
C THR A 158 13.29 -5.24 -5.61
N GLN A 159 12.49 -4.46 -6.34
CA GLN A 159 12.55 -4.38 -7.81
C GLN A 159 12.66 -2.93 -8.26
N PRO A 160 13.48 -2.58 -9.27
CA PRO A 160 13.49 -1.25 -9.84
C PRO A 160 12.10 -0.84 -10.37
N PHE A 161 11.73 0.42 -10.21
CA PHE A 161 10.42 0.94 -10.63
C PHE A 161 10.48 2.39 -11.08
N GLY A 162 10.07 2.63 -12.33
CA GLY A 162 10.21 3.93 -12.96
C GLY A 162 11.65 4.25 -13.37
N ALA A 163 11.83 5.38 -14.06
CA ALA A 163 13.14 5.85 -14.52
C ALA A 163 13.70 7.01 -13.68
N GLU A 164 12.85 7.70 -12.91
CA GLU A 164 13.17 8.96 -12.24
C GLU A 164 12.81 8.90 -10.77
N ALA A 165 13.76 9.26 -9.90
CA ALA A 165 13.57 9.30 -8.45
C ALA A 165 12.70 10.49 -8.06
N PHE A 166 12.08 10.39 -6.89
CA PHE A 166 11.36 11.49 -6.27
C PHE A 166 12.24 12.20 -5.25
N GLU A 167 12.11 13.52 -5.20
CA GLU A 167 12.88 14.40 -4.34
C GLU A 167 11.97 15.19 -3.38
N SER A 168 12.58 15.91 -2.44
CA SER A 168 11.85 16.84 -1.58
C SER A 168 11.13 17.90 -2.43
N GLY A 169 9.84 18.06 -2.21
CA GLY A 169 8.95 18.93 -2.98
C GLY A 169 8.03 18.19 -3.94
N ASP A 170 8.39 16.98 -4.38
CA ASP A 170 7.59 16.18 -5.29
C ASP A 170 6.29 15.65 -4.64
N ILE A 171 5.28 15.45 -5.48
CA ILE A 171 4.02 14.80 -5.11
C ILE A 171 4.00 13.38 -5.67
N VAL A 172 3.76 12.41 -4.79
CA VAL A 172 3.43 11.03 -5.16
C VAL A 172 1.91 10.90 -5.13
N LYS A 173 1.28 10.69 -6.29
CA LYS A 173 -0.14 10.35 -6.37
C LYS A 173 -0.25 8.84 -6.55
N VAL A 174 -1.06 8.22 -5.69
CA VAL A 174 -1.34 6.79 -5.73
C VAL A 174 -2.80 6.62 -6.11
N GLN A 175 -3.04 5.79 -7.13
CA GLN A 175 -4.36 5.37 -7.55
C GLN A 175 -4.47 3.87 -7.35
N VAL A 176 -5.46 3.45 -6.58
CA VAL A 176 -5.83 2.05 -6.40
C VAL A 176 -7.12 1.78 -7.16
N ASN A 177 -7.06 0.85 -8.10
CA ASN A 177 -8.23 0.39 -8.86
C ASN A 177 -8.67 -0.96 -8.30
N VAL A 178 -9.87 -1.02 -7.72
CA VAL A 178 -10.44 -2.27 -7.18
C VAL A 178 -11.43 -2.85 -8.18
N TYR A 179 -11.30 -4.14 -8.47
CA TYR A 179 -12.14 -4.86 -9.43
C TYR A 179 -12.43 -6.30 -8.97
N HIS A 180 -13.38 -6.95 -9.63
CA HIS A 180 -13.68 -8.37 -9.40
C HIS A 180 -12.83 -9.25 -10.32
N SER A 181 -12.33 -10.37 -9.78
CA SER A 181 -11.61 -11.38 -10.56
C SER A 181 -12.55 -12.01 -11.60
N GLU A 182 -12.09 -12.14 -12.83
CA GLU A 182 -12.81 -12.85 -13.90
C GLU A 182 -12.74 -14.37 -13.73
N VAL A 183 -11.77 -14.85 -12.95
CA VAL A 183 -11.47 -16.29 -12.80
C VAL A 183 -12.05 -16.86 -11.51
N VAL A 184 -12.00 -16.10 -10.40
CA VAL A 184 -12.42 -16.56 -9.07
C VAL A 184 -13.67 -15.80 -8.63
N PRO A 185 -14.84 -16.46 -8.53
CA PRO A 185 -16.08 -15.79 -8.13
C PRO A 185 -15.95 -15.07 -6.79
N ASN A 186 -16.50 -13.85 -6.72
CA ASN A 186 -16.49 -12.96 -5.54
C ASN A 186 -15.10 -12.52 -5.05
N GLU A 187 -14.01 -12.92 -5.71
CA GLU A 187 -12.69 -12.41 -5.36
C GLU A 187 -12.56 -10.97 -5.84
N ARG A 188 -12.07 -10.10 -4.96
CA ARG A 188 -11.74 -8.72 -5.26
C ARG A 188 -10.24 -8.57 -5.36
N LEU A 189 -9.79 -7.96 -6.44
CA LEU A 189 -8.40 -7.68 -6.74
C LEU A 189 -8.21 -6.17 -6.79
N MET A 190 -6.96 -5.73 -6.67
CA MET A 190 -6.59 -4.34 -6.85
C MET A 190 -5.28 -4.18 -7.60
N ASP A 191 -5.22 -3.12 -8.40
CA ASP A 191 -4.00 -2.64 -9.01
C ASP A 191 -3.59 -1.32 -8.36
N ILE A 192 -2.28 -1.12 -8.17
CA ILE A 192 -1.70 0.07 -7.54
C ILE A 192 -0.90 0.80 -8.62
N ILE A 193 -1.29 2.04 -8.91
CA ILE A 193 -0.73 2.87 -9.98
C ILE A 193 -0.12 4.12 -9.35
N ILE A 194 1.07 4.49 -9.81
CA ILE A 194 1.86 5.60 -9.26
C ILE A 194 2.03 6.68 -10.32
N PHE A 195 1.81 7.93 -9.91
CA PHE A 195 2.10 9.12 -10.68
C PHE A 195 3.02 10.05 -9.88
N LYS A 196 3.87 10.77 -10.60
CA LYS A 196 4.68 11.88 -10.08
C LYS A 196 4.01 13.20 -10.44
N ASN A 197 3.99 14.15 -9.52
CA ASN A 197 3.52 15.52 -9.76
C ASN A 197 2.17 15.57 -10.49
N GLU A 198 1.20 14.88 -9.89
CA GLU A 198 -0.20 14.74 -10.30
C GLU A 198 -0.48 13.83 -11.51
N ASP A 199 0.00 14.16 -12.70
CA ASP A 199 -0.45 13.49 -13.94
C ASP A 199 0.67 12.80 -14.72
N ASN A 200 1.93 12.86 -14.26
CA ASN A 200 3.01 12.11 -14.88
C ASN A 200 2.99 10.65 -14.42
N LEU A 201 2.41 9.76 -15.24
CA LEU A 201 2.35 8.33 -14.94
C LEU A 201 3.75 7.71 -14.89
N ILE A 202 4.08 7.14 -13.73
CA ILE A 202 5.31 6.35 -13.55
C ILE A 202 5.06 4.89 -13.95
N GLY A 203 3.91 4.33 -13.56
CA GLY A 203 3.50 2.99 -13.96
C GLY A 203 2.58 2.29 -12.96
N THR A 204 2.25 1.03 -13.27
CA THR A 204 1.51 0.14 -12.36
C THR A 204 2.51 -0.62 -11.48
N ALA A 205 2.56 -0.25 -10.21
CA ALA A 205 3.45 -0.80 -9.19
C ALA A 205 3.13 -2.26 -8.85
N PHE A 206 1.84 -2.58 -8.68
CA PHE A 206 1.38 -3.92 -8.33
C PHE A 206 0.09 -4.22 -9.07
N THR A 207 -0.06 -5.45 -9.55
CA THR A 207 -1.26 -5.92 -10.27
C THR A 207 -1.87 -7.13 -9.59
N GLY A 208 -3.21 -7.22 -9.63
CA GLY A 208 -3.95 -8.38 -9.15
C GLY A 208 -3.75 -8.68 -7.66
N VAL A 209 -3.46 -7.66 -6.85
CA VAL A 209 -3.30 -7.86 -5.41
C VAL A 209 -4.65 -8.21 -4.80
N LYS A 210 -4.72 -9.35 -4.11
CA LYS A 210 -5.98 -9.78 -3.51
C LYS A 210 -6.37 -8.87 -2.36
N LEU A 211 -7.60 -8.36 -2.39
CA LEU A 211 -8.17 -7.53 -1.33
C LEU A 211 -8.70 -8.40 -0.18
N CYS A 212 -7.80 -9.07 0.53
CA CYS A 212 -8.11 -9.85 1.73
C CYS A 212 -8.26 -8.92 2.95
N GLY A 213 -9.48 -8.49 3.27
CA GLY A 213 -9.73 -7.60 4.41
C GLY A 213 -9.52 -6.12 4.06
N LYS A 214 -9.12 -5.30 5.03
CA LYS A 214 -8.98 -3.85 4.85
C LYS A 214 -7.52 -3.47 4.60
N PHE A 215 -7.28 -2.81 3.47
CA PHE A 215 -6.04 -2.09 3.22
C PHE A 215 -6.25 -0.61 3.50
N TYR A 216 -5.16 0.08 3.83
CA TYR A 216 -5.17 1.50 4.16
C TYR A 216 -3.99 2.17 3.46
N PRO A 217 -4.11 3.44 3.02
CA PRO A 217 -2.95 4.24 2.64
C PRO A 217 -1.92 4.25 3.77
N MET A 218 -0.64 4.18 3.40
CA MET A 218 0.47 4.12 4.34
C MET A 218 1.64 4.93 3.80
N VAL A 219 2.36 5.56 4.73
CA VAL A 219 3.69 6.12 4.47
C VAL A 219 4.69 5.63 5.50
N GLY A 220 5.96 5.59 5.10
CA GLY A 220 7.09 5.31 5.98
C GLY A 220 8.07 6.47 5.96
N VAL A 221 8.58 6.84 7.13
CA VAL A 221 9.66 7.81 7.31
C VAL A 221 10.83 7.13 8.02
N ASN A 222 12.05 7.33 7.54
CA ASN A 222 13.20 6.54 7.98
C ASN A 222 14.13 7.35 8.90
N ASP A 223 14.72 8.42 8.37
CA ASP A 223 15.79 9.19 9.02
C ASP A 223 15.24 10.42 9.77
N GLU A 224 16.01 10.95 10.71
CA GLU A 224 15.69 12.21 11.40
C GLU A 224 15.29 13.31 10.40
N GLY A 225 14.15 13.94 10.66
CA GLY A 225 13.66 15.06 9.86
C GLY A 225 12.97 14.66 8.54
N ASP A 226 12.93 13.37 8.17
CA ASP A 226 12.08 12.92 7.06
C ASP A 226 10.63 13.30 7.34
N SER A 227 9.96 13.90 6.37
CA SER A 227 8.62 14.46 6.54
C SER A 227 7.76 14.33 5.29
N ILE A 228 6.50 13.93 5.48
CA ILE A 228 5.54 13.66 4.41
C ILE A 228 4.16 14.22 4.79
N ALA A 229 3.49 14.86 3.82
CA ALA A 229 2.15 15.41 3.96
C ALA A 229 1.11 14.69 3.09
N ILE A 230 -0.11 14.47 3.58
CA ILE A 230 -1.27 14.17 2.73
C ILE A 230 -1.73 15.46 2.05
N CYS A 231 -1.90 15.42 0.73
CA CYS A 231 -2.51 16.53 0.00
C CYS A 231 -4.01 16.26 -0.14
N ASN A 232 -4.81 16.76 0.80
CA ASN A 232 -6.25 16.81 0.63
C ASN A 232 -6.57 17.89 -0.42
N ASN A 233 -7.21 17.49 -1.52
CA ASN A 233 -7.74 18.44 -2.51
C ASN A 233 -8.80 19.34 -1.88
#